data_AF-A0A7V9LKY4-F1
#
_entry.id   AF-A0A7V9LKY4-F1
#
_cell.length_a   1.000
_cell.length_b   1.000
_cell.length_c   1.000
_cell.angle_alpha   90.00
_cell.angle_beta   90.00
_cell.angle_gamma   90.00
#
_symmetry.space_group_name_H-M   'P 1'
#
loop_
_entity.id
_entity.type
_entity.pdbx_description
1 polymer ?
#
loop_
_entity_poly.entity_id
_entity_poly.type
_entity_poly.pdbx_seq_one_letter_code
_entity_poly.pdbx_strand_id
1 'polypeptide(L)'
;ILKAIDEHPEAQLLVLTSCTYDGLRYDLKPIVEAAHARGIKVLIDEAWFAHARFHPALRPTALESGADYVTQSAHKTLSALSQAAYIHVNDPTFNEHIFRENFNMHTSTSPMYSMIASLDVSRKQAVLEGYKLLQRTLMLADELREQINSTGVFRVLELEDLLPDEVKNDGIRLDPTKITVDVASCGMTVDDLQKELFTRFNITVEKSTFNTLTLLLTIGTTRSKCSRLYDALMRIAHEKRAPRRLYRTPDLPPFTELVFLPRDAYYTTGELVPLLDDNDQVNPKLAGRISCDQIVPYPPGIPVLVPGQRITDNIVEYLVRYLRVQNKVELHGVVYQGYVPSVRVLSADEEHQLIALVASRPQRRRAA
;
A
#
# COMPACT_ATOMS: atom_id res chain seq x y z
N ILE A 1 -10.84 -12.65 -4.97
CA ILE A 1 -11.83 -11.87 -4.19
C ILE A 1 -13.19 -12.56 -4.17
N LEU A 2 -13.81 -12.81 -5.33
CA LEU A 2 -15.14 -13.45 -5.41
C LEU A 2 -15.21 -14.79 -4.65
N LYS A 3 -14.21 -15.65 -4.84
CA LYS A 3 -14.07 -16.90 -4.08
C LYS A 3 -14.10 -16.70 -2.55
N ALA A 4 -13.41 -15.67 -2.05
CA ALA A 4 -13.38 -15.37 -0.61
C ALA A 4 -14.74 -14.86 -0.09
N ILE A 5 -15.50 -14.11 -0.91
CA ILE A 5 -16.88 -13.72 -0.59
C ILE A 5 -17.76 -14.97 -0.43
N ASP A 6 -17.58 -15.98 -1.28
CA ASP A 6 -18.35 -17.23 -1.20
C ASP A 6 -17.93 -18.13 -0.03
N GLU A 7 -16.63 -18.18 0.29
CA GLU A 7 -16.07 -18.98 1.39
C GLU A 7 -16.38 -18.39 2.77
N HIS A 8 -16.65 -17.07 2.85
CA HIS A 8 -16.91 -16.34 4.10
C HIS A 8 -18.26 -15.62 4.10
N PRO A 9 -19.40 -16.35 4.03
CA PRO A 9 -20.73 -15.74 4.01
C PRO A 9 -21.09 -15.00 5.31
N GLU A 10 -20.34 -15.20 6.39
CA GLU A 10 -20.48 -14.50 7.67
C GLU A 10 -19.81 -13.12 7.69
N ALA A 11 -19.00 -12.79 6.68
CA ALA A 11 -18.30 -11.50 6.62
C ALA A 11 -19.30 -10.34 6.64
N GLN A 12 -18.97 -9.28 7.38
CA GLN A 12 -19.82 -8.08 7.46
C GLN A 12 -19.27 -6.93 6.62
N LEU A 13 -17.96 -6.94 6.35
CA LEU A 13 -17.26 -5.87 5.65
C LEU A 13 -16.15 -6.46 4.76
N LEU A 14 -16.14 -6.05 3.50
CA LEU A 14 -15.05 -6.22 2.56
C LEU A 14 -14.26 -4.91 2.48
N VAL A 15 -12.96 -4.96 2.74
CA VAL A 15 -12.06 -3.80 2.64
C VAL A 15 -11.07 -4.03 1.50
N LEU A 16 -10.99 -3.09 0.56
CA LEU A 16 -10.04 -3.15 -0.56
C LEU A 16 -9.35 -1.81 -0.76
N THR A 17 -8.07 -1.80 -1.10
CA THR A 17 -7.35 -0.60 -1.54
C THR A 17 -7.41 -0.48 -3.05
N SER A 18 -7.94 0.62 -3.59
CA SER A 18 -8.00 0.87 -5.03
C SER A 18 -7.96 2.38 -5.31
N CYS A 19 -7.05 2.94 -6.09
CA CYS A 19 -5.91 2.29 -6.74
C CYS A 19 -4.80 1.93 -5.74
N THR A 20 -3.99 0.92 -6.09
CA THR A 20 -2.77 0.58 -5.35
C THR A 20 -1.75 1.71 -5.45
N TYR A 21 -0.65 1.62 -4.68
CA TYR A 21 0.43 2.62 -4.74
C TYR A 21 0.94 2.80 -6.19
N ASP A 22 1.17 1.71 -6.92
CA ASP A 22 1.69 1.73 -8.29
C ASP A 22 0.59 1.96 -9.35
N GLY A 23 -0.65 2.24 -8.93
CA GLY A 23 -1.72 2.71 -9.80
C GLY A 23 -2.63 1.63 -10.38
N LEU A 24 -2.56 0.41 -9.87
CA LEU A 24 -3.47 -0.66 -10.30
C LEU A 24 -4.88 -0.41 -9.73
N ARG A 25 -5.87 -0.42 -10.60
CA ARG A 25 -7.29 -0.19 -10.31
C ARG A 25 -8.08 -1.45 -10.57
N TYR A 26 -8.73 -1.97 -9.54
CA TYR A 26 -9.64 -3.11 -9.68
C TYR A 26 -10.89 -2.72 -10.48
N ASP A 27 -11.49 -3.69 -11.17
CA ASP A 27 -12.86 -3.57 -11.65
C ASP A 27 -13.83 -3.76 -10.48
N LEU A 28 -14.13 -2.66 -9.79
CA LEU A 28 -14.83 -2.71 -8.50
C LEU A 28 -16.31 -3.10 -8.63
N LYS A 29 -16.97 -2.71 -9.72
CA LYS A 29 -18.42 -2.89 -9.88
C LYS A 29 -18.88 -4.35 -9.67
N PRO A 30 -18.32 -5.36 -10.36
CA PRO A 30 -18.72 -6.75 -10.14
C PRO A 30 -18.37 -7.26 -8.73
N ILE A 31 -17.29 -6.76 -8.13
CA ILE A 31 -16.88 -7.12 -6.76
C ILE A 31 -17.90 -6.60 -5.74
N VAL A 32 -18.31 -5.34 -5.88
CA VAL A 32 -19.29 -4.70 -5.00
C VAL A 32 -20.63 -5.42 -5.09
N GLU A 33 -21.10 -5.72 -6.31
CA GLU A 33 -22.37 -6.41 -6.52
C GLU A 33 -22.36 -7.82 -5.90
N ALA A 34 -21.26 -8.56 -6.03
CA ALA A 34 -21.11 -9.86 -5.39
C ALA A 34 -21.13 -9.78 -3.85
N ALA A 35 -20.45 -8.77 -3.27
CA ALA A 35 -20.46 -8.55 -1.83
C ALA A 35 -21.87 -8.19 -1.32
N HIS A 36 -22.55 -7.26 -2.00
CA HIS A 36 -23.91 -6.84 -1.66
C HIS A 36 -24.93 -7.97 -1.77
N ALA A 37 -24.79 -8.87 -2.75
CA ALA A 37 -25.65 -10.06 -2.88
C ALA A 37 -25.57 -10.99 -1.66
N ARG A 38 -24.50 -10.89 -0.86
CA ARG A 38 -24.30 -11.62 0.41
C ARG A 38 -24.57 -10.77 1.65
N GLY A 39 -25.02 -9.52 1.49
CA GLY A 39 -25.22 -8.58 2.60
C GLY A 39 -23.92 -8.02 3.19
N ILE A 40 -22.79 -8.15 2.50
CA ILE A 40 -21.48 -7.67 2.94
C ILE A 40 -21.33 -6.21 2.52
N LYS A 41 -21.00 -5.33 3.47
CA LYS A 41 -20.67 -3.92 3.17
C LYS A 41 -19.30 -3.82 2.50
N VAL A 42 -19.09 -2.79 1.67
CA VAL A 42 -17.83 -2.58 0.97
C VAL A 42 -17.22 -1.23 1.36
N LEU A 43 -16.01 -1.26 1.90
CA LEU A 43 -15.17 -0.09 2.11
C LEU A 43 -13.99 -0.11 1.13
N ILE A 44 -13.84 0.97 0.37
CA ILE A 44 -12.69 1.14 -0.52
C ILE A 44 -11.75 2.21 0.05
N ASP A 45 -10.50 1.82 0.28
CA ASP A 45 -9.41 2.76 0.50
C ASP A 45 -8.95 3.33 -0.85
N GLU A 46 -9.48 4.50 -1.21
CA GLU A 46 -9.10 5.31 -2.36
C GLU A 46 -8.06 6.39 -1.99
N ALA A 47 -7.13 6.09 -1.08
CA ALA A 47 -6.11 7.05 -0.63
C ALA A 47 -5.39 7.77 -1.78
N TRP A 48 -5.09 7.06 -2.87
CA TRP A 48 -4.36 7.58 -4.02
C TRP A 48 -5.23 8.03 -5.19
N PHE A 49 -6.56 8.05 -5.04
CA PHE A 49 -7.47 8.24 -6.19
C PHE A 49 -8.54 9.32 -5.97
N ALA A 50 -8.33 10.22 -5.01
CA ALA A 50 -9.27 11.28 -4.63
C ALA A 50 -9.65 12.25 -5.77
N HIS A 51 -8.80 12.39 -6.77
CA HIS A 51 -9.00 13.27 -7.92
C HIS A 51 -9.85 12.65 -9.05
N ALA A 52 -10.09 11.33 -9.02
CA ALA A 52 -10.62 10.59 -10.15
C ALA A 52 -12.02 11.04 -10.61
N ARG A 53 -12.86 11.46 -9.66
CA ARG A 53 -14.23 11.92 -9.95
C ARG A 53 -14.28 13.07 -10.96
N PHE A 54 -13.23 13.87 -11.03
CA PHE A 54 -13.20 15.13 -11.78
C PHE A 54 -12.72 14.96 -13.23
N HIS A 55 -12.47 13.74 -13.71
CA HIS A 55 -12.10 13.48 -15.10
C HIS A 55 -12.68 12.16 -15.65
N PRO A 56 -13.35 12.13 -16.83
CA PRO A 56 -13.97 10.92 -17.37
C PRO A 56 -13.01 9.74 -17.58
N ALA A 57 -11.76 9.99 -17.99
CA ALA A 57 -10.76 8.93 -18.21
C ALA A 57 -10.40 8.14 -16.94
N LEU A 58 -10.72 8.68 -15.76
CA LEU A 58 -10.40 8.07 -14.47
C LEU A 58 -11.60 7.33 -13.86
N ARG A 59 -12.77 7.38 -14.50
CA ARG A 59 -14.01 6.77 -14.02
C ARG A 59 -14.14 5.29 -14.46
N PRO A 60 -15.02 4.49 -13.81
CA PRO A 60 -15.76 4.81 -12.58
C PRO A 60 -14.86 4.93 -11.34
N THR A 61 -15.30 5.72 -10.36
CA THR A 61 -14.74 5.71 -8.99
C THR A 61 -15.37 4.60 -8.14
N ALA A 62 -14.86 4.36 -6.93
CA ALA A 62 -15.43 3.40 -5.99
C ALA A 62 -16.89 3.71 -5.62
N LEU A 63 -17.21 4.99 -5.35
CA LEU A 63 -18.59 5.42 -5.09
C LEU A 63 -19.50 5.13 -6.29
N GLU A 64 -19.04 5.41 -7.51
CA GLU A 64 -19.79 5.14 -8.74
C GLU A 64 -19.93 3.63 -9.01
N SER A 65 -19.04 2.83 -8.45
CA SER A 65 -19.10 1.36 -8.48
C SER A 65 -20.02 0.78 -7.40
N GLY A 66 -20.52 1.61 -6.48
CA GLY A 66 -21.48 1.23 -5.43
C GLY A 66 -20.88 0.95 -4.06
N ALA A 67 -19.60 1.25 -3.82
CA ALA A 67 -19.00 1.08 -2.50
C ALA A 67 -19.80 1.84 -1.42
N ASP A 68 -20.00 1.24 -0.25
CA ASP A 68 -20.74 1.83 0.86
C ASP A 68 -19.94 2.94 1.56
N TYR A 69 -18.63 2.73 1.70
CA TYR A 69 -17.71 3.67 2.32
C TYR A 69 -16.46 3.85 1.48
N VAL A 70 -15.95 5.08 1.39
CA VAL A 70 -14.71 5.35 0.67
C VAL A 70 -13.84 6.31 1.47
N THR A 71 -12.59 5.93 1.73
CA THR A 71 -11.59 6.82 2.36
C THR A 71 -10.65 7.39 1.32
N GLN A 72 -10.44 8.70 1.33
CA GLN A 72 -9.58 9.39 0.36
C GLN A 72 -8.57 10.27 1.09
N SER A 73 -7.28 10.13 0.76
CA SER A 73 -6.24 11.01 1.29
C SER A 73 -6.11 12.23 0.37
N ALA A 74 -6.86 13.28 0.68
CA ALA A 74 -6.87 14.51 -0.12
C ALA A 74 -5.46 15.08 -0.30
N HIS A 75 -4.63 15.05 0.73
CA HIS A 75 -3.25 15.57 0.69
C HIS A 75 -2.31 14.86 -0.28
N LYS A 76 -2.64 13.64 -0.73
CA LYS A 76 -1.80 12.88 -1.66
C LYS A 76 -1.98 13.33 -3.10
N THR A 77 -3.21 13.61 -3.50
CA THR A 77 -3.54 13.83 -4.93
C THR A 77 -4.35 15.09 -5.23
N LEU A 78 -4.85 15.77 -4.20
CA LEU A 78 -5.51 17.07 -4.28
C LEU A 78 -4.68 18.13 -3.52
N SER A 79 -5.09 19.39 -3.62
CA SER A 79 -4.40 20.51 -2.95
C SER A 79 -4.85 20.70 -1.50
N ALA A 80 -4.62 19.71 -0.64
CA ALA A 80 -4.89 19.77 0.80
C ALA A 80 -3.59 19.58 1.63
N LEU A 81 -3.58 20.07 2.87
CA LEU A 81 -2.44 19.92 3.78
C LEU A 81 -2.26 18.46 4.22
N SER A 82 -1.04 18.05 4.56
CA SER A 82 -0.77 16.71 5.13
C SER A 82 -1.72 16.38 6.29
N GLN A 83 -2.07 15.09 6.43
CA GLN A 83 -3.10 14.56 7.32
C GLN A 83 -4.56 14.84 6.91
N ALA A 84 -4.81 15.74 5.94
CA ALA A 84 -6.15 16.01 5.46
C ALA A 84 -6.70 14.86 4.59
N ALA A 85 -7.88 14.35 4.93
CA ALA A 85 -8.54 13.23 4.27
C ALA A 85 -10.08 13.37 4.30
N TYR A 86 -10.76 12.61 3.45
CA TYR A 86 -12.22 12.48 3.40
C TYR A 86 -12.66 11.06 3.72
N ILE A 87 -13.82 10.94 4.35
CA ILE A 87 -14.63 9.72 4.39
C ILE A 87 -15.92 10.04 3.64
N HIS A 88 -16.21 9.30 2.59
CA HIS A 88 -17.46 9.38 1.85
C HIS A 88 -18.35 8.20 2.23
N VAL A 89 -19.65 8.48 2.38
CA VAL A 89 -20.65 7.51 2.77
C VAL A 89 -21.71 7.42 1.67
N ASN A 90 -21.99 6.21 1.21
CA ASN A 90 -23.02 5.87 0.24
C ASN A 90 -23.85 4.66 0.71
N ASP A 91 -23.80 4.36 2.01
CA ASP A 91 -24.52 3.27 2.67
C ASP A 91 -26.00 3.64 2.89
N PRO A 92 -26.97 2.93 2.28
CA PRO A 92 -28.40 3.19 2.49
C PRO A 92 -28.88 2.95 3.94
N THR A 93 -28.11 2.18 4.72
CA THR A 93 -28.38 1.85 6.12
C THR A 93 -27.52 2.64 7.10
N PHE A 94 -26.93 3.75 6.64
CA PHE A 94 -26.03 4.58 7.44
C PHE A 94 -26.67 5.05 8.77
N ASN A 95 -25.96 4.80 9.88
CA ASN A 95 -26.31 5.29 11.19
C ASN A 95 -25.37 6.43 11.59
N GLU A 96 -25.84 7.68 11.44
CA GLU A 96 -25.05 8.88 11.71
C GLU A 96 -24.56 8.95 13.16
N HIS A 97 -25.39 8.59 14.12
CA HIS A 97 -25.04 8.67 15.54
C HIS A 97 -23.85 7.75 15.87
N ILE A 98 -23.93 6.47 15.49
CA ILE A 98 -22.85 5.52 15.73
C ILE A 98 -21.59 5.90 14.95
N PHE A 99 -21.73 6.37 13.72
CA PHE A 99 -20.59 6.86 12.95
C PHE A 99 -19.92 8.04 13.66
N ARG A 100 -20.69 9.00 14.17
CA ARG A 100 -20.19 10.18 14.87
C ARG A 100 -19.46 9.82 16.16
N GLU A 101 -19.99 8.90 16.95
CA GLU A 101 -19.31 8.42 18.17
C GLU A 101 -17.95 7.78 17.85
N ASN A 102 -17.90 6.90 16.84
CA ASN A 102 -16.63 6.32 16.39
C ASN A 102 -15.67 7.38 15.83
N PHE A 103 -16.17 8.34 15.07
CA PHE A 103 -15.38 9.45 14.54
C PHE A 103 -14.77 10.30 15.66
N ASN A 104 -15.55 10.58 16.72
CA ASN A 104 -15.11 11.35 17.88
C ASN A 104 -14.05 10.61 18.72
N MET A 105 -14.02 9.27 18.73
CA MET A 105 -12.97 8.50 19.43
C MET A 105 -11.58 8.69 18.81
N HIS A 106 -11.51 8.93 17.50
CA HIS A 106 -10.25 9.05 16.76
C HIS A 106 -9.85 10.51 16.47
N THR A 107 -10.80 11.43 16.53
CA THR A 107 -10.58 12.83 16.18
C THR A 107 -10.31 13.67 17.43
N SER A 108 -9.37 14.60 17.34
CA SER A 108 -9.14 15.59 18.40
C SER A 108 -10.38 16.45 18.65
N THR A 109 -10.70 16.71 19.91
CA THR A 109 -11.72 17.71 20.30
C THR A 109 -11.33 19.14 19.93
N SER A 110 -10.05 19.37 19.62
CA SER A 110 -9.49 20.64 19.17
C SER A 110 -8.80 20.43 17.82
N PRO A 111 -9.57 20.32 16.71
CA PRO A 111 -8.99 20.04 15.40
C PRO A 111 -8.22 21.27 14.88
N MET A 112 -7.26 21.01 13.99
CA MET A 112 -6.54 22.08 13.31
C MET A 112 -7.45 22.71 12.24
N TYR A 113 -8.01 23.88 12.53
CA TYR A 113 -8.97 24.56 11.64
C TYR A 113 -8.42 24.86 10.25
N SER A 114 -7.12 25.18 10.12
CA SER A 114 -6.49 25.40 8.82
C SER A 114 -6.43 24.13 7.97
N MET A 115 -6.32 22.94 8.58
CA MET A 115 -6.40 21.67 7.88
C MET A 115 -7.81 21.44 7.32
N ILE A 116 -8.85 21.73 8.13
CA ILE A 116 -10.25 21.65 7.69
C ILE A 116 -10.52 22.66 6.56
N ALA A 117 -10.06 23.90 6.70
CA ALA A 117 -10.18 24.91 5.65
C ALA A 117 -9.46 24.47 4.36
N SER A 118 -8.30 23.80 4.48
CA SER A 118 -7.58 23.26 3.32
C SER A 118 -8.39 22.19 2.58
N LEU A 119 -9.18 21.37 3.29
CA LEU A 119 -10.11 20.42 2.65
C LEU A 119 -11.19 21.18 1.87
N ASP A 120 -11.84 22.17 2.46
CA ASP A 120 -12.90 22.89 1.74
C ASP A 120 -12.38 23.63 0.49
N VAL A 121 -11.20 24.26 0.59
CA VAL A 121 -10.54 24.90 -0.57
C VAL A 121 -10.13 23.86 -1.61
N SER A 122 -9.57 22.73 -1.20
CA SER A 122 -9.18 21.62 -2.08
C SER A 122 -10.38 21.07 -2.86
N ARG A 123 -11.49 20.80 -2.18
CA ARG A 123 -12.77 20.40 -2.80
C ARG A 123 -13.26 21.46 -3.79
N LYS A 124 -13.25 22.74 -3.41
CA LYS A 124 -13.67 23.84 -4.29
C LYS A 124 -12.82 23.88 -5.56
N GLN A 125 -11.50 23.78 -5.47
CA GLN A 125 -10.61 23.73 -6.64
C GLN A 125 -10.92 22.52 -7.52
N ALA A 126 -11.09 21.34 -6.92
CA ALA A 126 -11.39 20.12 -7.67
C ALA A 126 -12.70 20.23 -8.46
N VAL A 127 -13.75 20.81 -7.86
CA VAL A 127 -15.04 21.03 -8.54
C VAL A 127 -14.94 22.07 -9.66
N LEU A 128 -14.25 23.19 -9.44
CA LEU A 128 -14.22 24.31 -10.39
C LEU A 128 -13.18 24.11 -11.51
N GLU A 129 -12.04 23.49 -11.20
CA GLU A 129 -10.87 23.45 -12.07
C GLU A 129 -10.37 22.02 -12.34
N GLY A 130 -10.88 21.01 -11.62
CA GLY A 130 -10.33 19.65 -11.61
C GLY A 130 -10.22 19.03 -12.99
N TYR A 131 -11.24 19.17 -13.85
CA TYR A 131 -11.20 18.63 -15.22
C TYR A 131 -10.01 19.20 -16.01
N LYS A 132 -9.84 20.53 -16.02
CA LYS A 132 -8.76 21.20 -16.74
C LYS A 132 -7.39 20.81 -16.20
N LEU A 133 -7.24 20.78 -14.87
CA LEU A 133 -5.99 20.44 -14.21
C LEU A 133 -5.60 18.98 -14.49
N LEU A 134 -6.56 18.05 -14.41
CA LEU A 134 -6.33 16.63 -14.68
C LEU A 134 -6.07 16.36 -16.16
N GLN A 135 -6.82 16.99 -17.07
CA GLN A 135 -6.53 16.89 -18.51
C GLN A 135 -5.08 17.28 -18.81
N ARG A 136 -4.59 18.37 -18.19
CA ARG A 136 -3.18 18.76 -18.30
C ARG A 136 -2.25 17.70 -17.70
N THR A 137 -2.56 17.17 -16.52
CA THR A 137 -1.75 16.13 -15.86
C THR A 137 -1.65 14.87 -16.72
N LEU A 138 -2.75 14.44 -17.35
CA LEU A 138 -2.77 13.29 -18.26
C LEU A 138 -1.90 13.53 -19.50
N MET A 139 -2.04 14.69 -20.16
CA MET A 139 -1.19 15.06 -21.29
C MET A 139 0.30 15.07 -20.91
N LEU A 140 0.63 15.64 -19.74
CA LEU A 140 2.01 15.66 -19.24
C LEU A 140 2.52 14.25 -18.91
N ALA A 141 1.64 13.36 -18.44
CA ALA A 141 2.00 11.99 -18.17
C ALA A 141 2.39 11.26 -19.47
N ASP A 142 1.57 11.37 -20.51
CA ASP A 142 1.83 10.74 -21.82
C ASP A 142 3.11 11.28 -22.46
N GLU A 143 3.29 12.61 -22.49
CA GLU A 143 4.54 13.22 -22.96
C GLU A 143 5.76 12.72 -22.18
N LEU A 144 5.64 12.60 -20.86
CA LEU A 144 6.74 12.15 -20.02
C LEU A 144 7.06 10.67 -20.26
N ARG A 145 6.07 9.83 -20.58
CA ARG A 145 6.31 8.42 -20.95
C ARG A 145 7.18 8.32 -22.20
N GLU A 146 6.78 9.04 -23.26
CA GLU A 146 7.53 9.09 -24.52
C GLU A 146 8.96 9.61 -24.30
N GLN A 147 9.09 10.68 -23.52
CA GLN A 147 10.38 11.26 -23.16
C GLN A 147 11.29 10.27 -22.42
N ILE A 148 10.78 9.60 -21.38
CA ILE A 148 11.55 8.61 -20.62
C ILE A 148 12.00 7.47 -21.53
N ASN A 149 11.09 6.91 -22.34
CA ASN A 149 11.41 5.84 -23.26
C ASN A 149 12.44 6.26 -24.33
N SER A 150 12.41 7.53 -24.76
CA SER A 150 13.37 8.06 -25.73
C SER A 150 14.82 8.13 -25.21
N THR A 151 15.04 8.00 -23.89
CA THR A 151 16.38 7.93 -23.30
C THR A 151 17.15 6.68 -23.74
N GLY A 152 16.45 5.61 -24.14
CA GLY A 152 17.02 4.30 -24.47
C GLY A 152 17.61 3.53 -23.29
N VAL A 153 17.56 4.10 -22.08
CA VAL A 153 18.14 3.54 -20.84
C VAL A 153 17.08 3.29 -19.80
N PHE A 154 16.09 4.18 -19.69
CA PHE A 154 14.94 4.02 -18.82
C PHE A 154 13.74 3.56 -19.65
N ARG A 155 12.90 2.72 -19.05
CA ARG A 155 11.66 2.23 -19.68
C ARG A 155 10.48 2.48 -18.77
N VAL A 156 9.42 3.06 -19.29
CA VAL A 156 8.13 3.06 -18.59
C VAL A 156 7.50 1.68 -18.68
N LEU A 157 7.05 1.17 -17.53
CA LEU A 157 6.31 -0.07 -17.43
C LEU A 157 4.84 0.18 -17.71
N GLU A 158 4.27 -0.61 -18.61
CA GLU A 158 2.86 -0.59 -18.96
C GLU A 158 2.08 -1.62 -18.14
N LEU A 159 0.75 -1.62 -18.26
CA LEU A 159 -0.11 -2.54 -17.50
C LEU A 159 0.30 -4.01 -17.65
N GLU A 160 0.66 -4.43 -18.86
CA GLU A 160 1.11 -5.80 -19.14
C GLU A 160 2.43 -6.18 -18.46
N ASP A 161 3.30 -5.20 -18.20
CA ASP A 161 4.56 -5.42 -17.50
C ASP A 161 4.35 -5.54 -15.97
N LEU A 162 3.27 -4.94 -15.45
CA LEU A 162 2.98 -4.82 -14.02
C LEU A 162 2.04 -5.93 -13.51
N LEU A 163 1.29 -6.58 -14.39
CA LEU A 163 0.33 -7.61 -14.00
C LEU A 163 0.96 -9.01 -14.08
N PRO A 164 0.83 -9.83 -13.02
CA PRO A 164 1.16 -11.23 -13.10
C PRO A 164 0.04 -11.98 -13.86
N ASP A 165 0.38 -13.17 -14.39
CA ASP A 165 -0.49 -13.94 -15.28
C ASP A 165 -1.84 -14.33 -14.66
N GLU A 166 -1.88 -14.45 -13.33
CA GLU A 166 -3.05 -14.88 -12.57
C GLU A 166 -4.19 -13.85 -12.59
N VAL A 167 -3.88 -12.56 -12.77
CA VAL A 167 -4.85 -11.45 -12.67
C VAL A 167 -4.94 -10.62 -13.94
N LYS A 168 -4.21 -10.97 -15.00
CA LYS A 168 -4.19 -10.21 -16.27
C LYS A 168 -5.56 -10.06 -16.93
N ASN A 169 -6.48 -10.98 -16.63
CA ASN A 169 -7.83 -11.00 -17.19
C ASN A 169 -8.91 -10.46 -16.23
N ASP A 170 -8.52 -9.91 -15.06
CA ASP A 170 -9.45 -9.44 -14.03
C ASP A 170 -9.97 -8.01 -14.26
N GLY A 171 -9.80 -7.46 -15.48
CA GLY A 171 -10.24 -6.10 -15.80
C GLY A 171 -9.47 -5.00 -15.07
N ILE A 172 -8.27 -5.31 -14.55
CA ILE A 172 -7.43 -4.34 -13.85
C ILE A 172 -7.02 -3.24 -14.83
N ARG A 173 -7.09 -1.98 -14.39
CA ARG A 173 -6.69 -0.80 -15.19
C ARG A 173 -5.54 -0.08 -14.52
N LEU A 174 -4.67 0.56 -15.32
CA LEU A 174 -3.62 1.42 -14.79
C LEU A 174 -4.12 2.86 -14.61
N ASP A 175 -3.73 3.51 -13.52
CA ASP A 175 -3.87 4.95 -13.33
C ASP A 175 -2.79 5.68 -14.14
N PRO A 176 -3.16 6.42 -15.20
CA PRO A 176 -2.20 7.09 -16.07
C PRO A 176 -1.43 8.23 -15.39
N THR A 177 -1.82 8.67 -14.19
CA THR A 177 -1.06 9.70 -13.45
C THR A 177 0.10 9.12 -12.65
N LYS A 178 0.23 7.80 -12.61
CA LYS A 178 1.34 7.08 -11.99
C LYS A 178 2.21 6.46 -13.07
N ILE A 179 3.49 6.80 -13.07
CA ILE A 179 4.46 6.32 -14.06
C ILE A 179 5.50 5.51 -13.32
N THR A 180 5.48 4.20 -13.50
CA THR A 180 6.50 3.30 -12.98
C THR A 180 7.58 3.12 -14.04
N VAL A 181 8.83 3.39 -13.68
CA VAL A 181 9.98 3.38 -14.56
C VAL A 181 10.92 2.26 -14.13
N ASP A 182 11.24 1.34 -15.04
CA ASP A 182 12.33 0.40 -14.86
C ASP A 182 13.67 1.12 -15.06
N VAL A 183 14.56 0.92 -14.09
CA VAL A 183 15.88 1.54 -14.03
C VAL A 183 17.00 0.52 -14.18
N ALA A 184 16.69 -0.75 -14.46
CA ALA A 184 17.67 -1.85 -14.50
C ALA A 184 18.85 -1.60 -15.47
N SER A 185 18.61 -0.89 -16.56
CA SER A 185 19.63 -0.63 -17.59
C SER A 185 20.46 0.64 -17.33
N CYS A 186 20.19 1.44 -16.29
CA CYS A 186 20.88 2.71 -16.07
C CYS A 186 22.27 2.59 -15.42
N GLY A 187 22.68 1.39 -15.03
CA GLY A 187 23.99 1.15 -14.40
C GLY A 187 24.10 1.69 -12.96
N MET A 188 22.97 2.07 -12.34
CA MET A 188 22.87 2.45 -10.93
C MET A 188 21.93 1.48 -10.20
N THR A 189 22.12 1.35 -8.88
CA THR A 189 21.04 0.82 -8.04
C THR A 189 19.95 1.89 -7.93
N VAL A 190 18.75 1.48 -7.51
CA VAL A 190 17.65 2.41 -7.27
C VAL A 190 18.02 3.47 -6.20
N ASP A 191 18.74 3.07 -5.15
CA ASP A 191 19.20 3.95 -4.08
C ASP A 191 20.22 4.99 -4.59
N ASP A 192 21.15 4.55 -5.45
CA ASP A 192 22.13 5.43 -6.09
C ASP A 192 21.43 6.44 -7.01
N LEU A 193 20.45 5.99 -7.79
CA LEU A 193 19.68 6.85 -8.68
C LEU A 193 18.83 7.87 -7.89
N GLN A 194 18.20 7.45 -6.79
CA GLN A 194 17.47 8.37 -5.91
C GLN A 194 18.40 9.44 -5.31
N LYS A 195 19.58 9.04 -4.82
CA LYS A 195 20.59 9.97 -4.32
C LYS A 195 21.08 10.92 -5.40
N GLU A 196 21.31 10.44 -6.62
CA GLU A 196 21.74 11.26 -7.75
C GLU A 196 20.67 12.29 -8.11
N LEU A 197 19.41 11.85 -8.27
CA LEU A 197 18.27 12.72 -8.57
C LEU A 197 18.10 13.80 -7.49
N PHE A 198 18.25 13.44 -6.22
CA PHE A 198 18.14 14.38 -5.12
C PHE A 198 19.33 15.35 -5.05
N THR A 199 20.55 14.83 -4.98
CA THR A 199 21.75 15.65 -4.69
C THR A 199 22.18 16.51 -5.87
N ARG A 200 22.12 15.99 -7.10
CA ARG A 200 22.59 16.70 -8.30
C ARG A 200 21.48 17.49 -8.99
N PHE A 201 20.25 17.01 -8.96
CA PHE A 201 19.14 17.59 -9.74
C PHE A 201 18.04 18.22 -8.87
N ASN A 202 18.11 18.02 -7.54
CA ASN A 202 17.10 18.47 -6.58
C ASN A 202 15.70 17.94 -6.92
N ILE A 203 15.62 16.65 -7.23
CA ILE A 203 14.41 15.91 -7.58
C ILE A 203 14.16 14.83 -6.54
N THR A 204 13.01 14.92 -5.87
CA THR A 204 12.51 13.87 -4.99
C THR A 204 11.56 12.99 -5.77
N VAL A 205 11.75 11.67 -5.67
CA VAL A 205 10.83 10.66 -6.21
C VAL A 205 9.94 10.12 -5.09
N GLU A 206 8.75 9.65 -5.46
CA GLU A 206 7.73 9.23 -4.48
C GLU A 206 8.09 7.88 -3.84
N LYS A 207 8.28 6.85 -4.68
CA LYS A 207 8.55 5.48 -4.22
C LYS A 207 9.60 4.81 -5.11
N SER A 208 10.44 4.01 -4.48
CA SER A 208 11.34 3.06 -5.12
C SER A 208 11.02 1.62 -4.69
N THR A 209 11.28 0.67 -5.58
CA THR A 209 11.38 -0.75 -5.24
C THR A 209 12.83 -1.20 -5.45
N PHE A 210 13.09 -2.44 -5.87
CA PHE A 210 14.45 -2.93 -6.14
C PHE A 210 15.02 -2.42 -7.48
N ASN A 211 14.17 -2.27 -8.50
CA ASN A 211 14.57 -1.83 -9.84
C ASN A 211 13.59 -0.84 -10.48
N THR A 212 12.57 -0.39 -9.75
CA THR A 212 11.62 0.59 -10.27
C THR A 212 11.57 1.86 -9.45
N LEU A 213 11.29 2.96 -10.14
CA LEU A 213 10.90 4.24 -9.57
C LEU A 213 9.47 4.54 -9.98
N THR A 214 8.58 4.80 -9.02
CA THR A 214 7.22 5.24 -9.30
C THR A 214 7.14 6.76 -9.13
N LEU A 215 6.75 7.44 -10.20
CA LEU A 215 6.52 8.88 -10.26
C LEU A 215 5.03 9.16 -10.08
N LEU A 216 4.70 10.05 -9.16
CA LEU A 216 3.33 10.51 -8.95
C LEU A 216 3.13 11.88 -9.59
N LEU A 217 2.28 11.94 -10.60
CA LEU A 217 1.86 13.21 -11.21
C LEU A 217 0.51 13.61 -10.61
N THR A 218 0.38 14.87 -10.21
CA THR A 218 -0.85 15.40 -9.61
C THR A 218 -1.33 16.64 -10.35
N ILE A 219 -2.42 17.23 -9.90
CA ILE A 219 -2.90 18.53 -10.40
C ILE A 219 -1.88 19.67 -10.20
N GLY A 220 -0.91 19.49 -9.29
CA GLY A 220 0.20 20.41 -9.04
C GLY A 220 1.45 20.18 -9.90
N THR A 221 1.42 19.19 -10.80
CA THR A 221 2.51 18.94 -11.76
C THR A 221 2.50 19.98 -12.88
N THR A 222 3.68 20.49 -13.22
CA THR A 222 3.89 21.49 -14.27
C THR A 222 4.82 20.94 -15.35
N ARG A 223 4.71 21.46 -16.57
CA ARG A 223 5.61 21.10 -17.68
C ARG A 223 7.08 21.27 -17.31
N SER A 224 7.43 22.36 -16.60
CA SER A 224 8.79 22.61 -16.13
C SER A 224 9.33 21.53 -15.18
N LYS A 225 8.49 20.95 -14.32
CA LYS A 225 8.89 19.81 -13.45
C LYS A 225 9.15 18.56 -14.29
N CYS A 226 8.28 18.24 -15.24
CA CYS A 226 8.47 17.11 -16.17
C CYS A 226 9.75 17.27 -17.00
N SER A 227 9.98 18.45 -17.59
CA SER A 227 11.19 18.73 -18.38
C SER A 227 12.47 18.65 -17.54
N ARG A 228 12.45 19.10 -16.28
CA ARG A 228 13.59 18.96 -15.37
C ARG A 228 13.92 17.50 -15.07
N LEU A 229 12.91 16.67 -14.84
CA LEU A 229 13.10 15.24 -14.64
C LEU A 229 13.65 14.57 -15.91
N TYR A 230 13.07 14.88 -17.06
CA TYR A 230 13.56 14.36 -18.34
C TYR A 230 15.01 14.74 -18.61
N ASP A 231 15.40 16.01 -18.42
CA ASP A 231 16.80 16.45 -18.57
C ASP A 231 17.74 15.71 -17.62
N ALA A 232 17.33 15.49 -16.37
CA ALA A 232 18.11 14.70 -15.40
C ALA A 232 18.31 13.25 -15.87
N LEU A 233 17.22 12.57 -16.26
CA LEU A 233 17.27 11.19 -16.75
C LEU A 233 18.10 11.09 -18.04
N MET A 234 17.95 12.04 -18.97
CA MET A 234 18.77 12.10 -20.18
C MET A 234 20.26 12.25 -19.87
N ARG A 235 20.64 13.15 -18.96
CA ARG A 235 22.05 13.33 -18.57
C ARG A 235 22.62 12.04 -17.95
N ILE A 236 21.85 11.37 -17.09
CA ILE A 236 22.25 10.09 -16.49
C ILE A 236 22.41 9.02 -17.58
N ALA A 237 21.47 8.93 -18.53
CA ALA A 237 21.54 7.98 -19.64
C ALA A 237 22.78 8.19 -20.51
N HIS A 238 23.19 9.45 -20.73
CA HIS A 238 24.37 9.79 -21.54
C HIS A 238 25.71 9.39 -20.90
N GLU A 239 25.75 9.11 -19.61
CA GLU A 239 26.95 8.63 -18.93
C GLU A 239 27.31 7.19 -19.30
N LYS A 240 26.41 6.45 -19.96
CA LYS A 240 26.64 5.11 -20.51
C LYS A 240 27.29 4.14 -19.51
N ARG A 241 26.81 4.16 -18.28
CA ARG A 241 27.28 3.27 -17.23
C ARG A 241 26.94 1.83 -17.60
N ALA A 242 27.87 0.90 -17.37
CA ALA A 242 27.59 -0.51 -17.55
C ALA A 242 26.44 -0.95 -16.62
N PRO A 243 25.46 -1.73 -17.11
CA PRO A 243 24.38 -2.23 -16.26
C PRO A 243 24.94 -2.94 -15.03
N ARG A 244 24.38 -2.60 -13.85
CA ARG A 244 24.73 -3.25 -12.60
C ARG A 244 23.77 -4.40 -12.34
N ARG A 245 24.27 -5.49 -11.76
CA ARG A 245 23.41 -6.55 -11.26
C ARG A 245 22.58 -5.99 -10.10
N LEU A 246 21.28 -5.95 -10.28
CA LEU A 246 20.35 -5.61 -9.22
C LEU A 246 20.16 -6.83 -8.31
N TYR A 247 20.14 -6.59 -7.00
CA TYR A 247 19.75 -7.63 -6.05
C TYR A 247 18.24 -7.86 -6.19
N ARG A 248 17.84 -9.11 -6.42
CA ARG A 248 16.43 -9.51 -6.29
C ARG A 248 16.12 -9.65 -4.81
N THR A 249 15.07 -8.98 -4.36
CA THR A 249 14.45 -9.30 -3.08
C THR A 249 13.86 -10.72 -3.16
N PRO A 250 13.84 -11.46 -2.05
CA PRO A 250 13.06 -12.69 -1.96
C PRO A 250 11.60 -12.44 -2.36
N ASP A 251 10.97 -13.42 -3.01
CA ASP A 251 9.54 -13.38 -3.27
C ASP A 251 8.77 -13.33 -1.95
N LEU A 252 7.62 -12.64 -1.94
CA LEU A 252 6.76 -12.60 -0.76
C LEU A 252 6.33 -14.02 -0.37
N PRO A 253 6.41 -14.39 0.93
CA PRO A 253 5.97 -15.70 1.37
C PRO A 253 4.44 -15.81 1.21
N PRO A 254 3.90 -17.03 1.08
CA PRO A 254 2.46 -17.23 1.05
C PRO A 254 1.82 -16.78 2.37
N PHE A 255 0.53 -16.43 2.31
CA PHE A 255 -0.24 -16.11 3.52
C PHE A 255 -0.23 -17.28 4.50
N THR A 256 -0.19 -16.95 5.79
CA THR A 256 -0.25 -17.93 6.86
C THR A 256 -1.56 -17.86 7.64
N GLU A 257 -1.86 -18.95 8.32
CA GLU A 257 -3.03 -19.10 9.17
C GLU A 257 -3.11 -18.00 10.23
N LEU A 258 -4.27 -17.33 10.31
CA LEU A 258 -4.61 -16.42 11.40
C LEU A 258 -5.23 -17.23 12.54
N VAL A 259 -4.43 -17.56 13.54
CA VAL A 259 -4.82 -18.45 14.66
C VAL A 259 -5.65 -17.71 15.70
N PHE A 260 -5.30 -16.45 15.98
CA PHE A 260 -6.02 -15.58 16.92
C PHE A 260 -6.39 -14.25 16.27
N LEU A 261 -7.37 -13.54 16.85
CA LEU A 261 -7.65 -12.18 16.39
C LEU A 261 -6.41 -11.29 16.63
N PRO A 262 -6.07 -10.38 15.70
CA PRO A 262 -4.90 -9.52 15.85
C PRO A 262 -4.86 -8.74 17.15
N ARG A 263 -6.02 -8.25 17.61
CA ARG A 263 -6.15 -7.57 18.91
C ARG A 263 -5.69 -8.45 20.07
N ASP A 264 -6.13 -9.70 20.11
CA ASP A 264 -5.87 -10.60 21.24
C ASP A 264 -4.38 -10.93 21.33
N ALA A 265 -3.75 -11.21 20.19
CA ALA A 265 -2.32 -11.51 20.13
C ALA A 265 -1.43 -10.28 20.35
N TYR A 266 -1.85 -9.09 19.91
CA TYR A 266 -1.04 -7.87 20.04
C TYR A 266 -0.88 -7.42 21.51
N TYR A 267 -1.96 -7.50 22.29
CA TYR A 267 -2.00 -7.03 23.68
C TYR A 267 -1.42 -8.02 24.69
N THR A 268 -0.89 -9.16 24.26
CA THR A 268 -0.12 -10.04 25.14
C THR A 268 1.24 -9.42 25.45
N THR A 269 1.92 -9.93 26.48
CA THR A 269 3.30 -9.56 26.76
C THR A 269 4.19 -10.11 25.65
N GLY A 270 4.03 -11.40 25.35
CA GLY A 270 4.86 -12.13 24.41
C GLY A 270 6.28 -12.34 24.94
N GLU A 271 7.06 -13.12 24.20
CA GLU A 271 8.49 -13.27 24.39
C GLU A 271 9.25 -12.94 23.10
N LEU A 272 10.48 -12.47 23.23
CA LEU A 272 11.35 -12.19 22.10
C LEU A 272 12.13 -13.45 21.74
N VAL A 273 11.98 -13.88 20.49
CA VAL A 273 12.72 -15.02 19.95
C VAL A 273 13.60 -14.54 18.81
N PRO A 274 14.93 -14.80 18.86
CA PRO A 274 15.87 -14.44 17.81
C PRO A 274 15.51 -15.05 16.45
N LEU A 275 15.68 -14.28 15.37
CA LEU A 275 15.55 -14.76 13.99
C LEU A 275 16.68 -15.71 13.59
N LEU A 276 17.85 -15.54 14.22
CA LEU A 276 19.04 -16.36 14.01
C LEU A 276 19.34 -17.20 15.25
N ASP A 277 19.85 -18.42 15.05
CA ASP A 277 20.40 -19.25 16.12
C ASP A 277 21.85 -18.88 16.46
N ASP A 278 22.45 -19.57 17.42
CA ASP A 278 23.82 -19.30 17.90
C ASP A 278 24.90 -19.53 16.82
N ASN A 279 24.56 -20.15 15.68
CA ASN A 279 25.44 -20.41 14.54
C ASN A 279 25.13 -19.50 13.34
N ASP A 280 24.42 -18.39 13.56
CA ASP A 280 23.96 -17.45 12.53
C ASP A 280 23.07 -18.11 11.46
N GLN A 281 22.43 -19.24 11.75
CA GLN A 281 21.45 -19.90 10.87
C GLN A 281 20.02 -19.50 11.22
N VAL A 282 19.07 -19.82 10.32
CA VAL A 282 17.63 -19.62 10.56
C VAL A 282 17.23 -20.32 11.85
N ASN A 283 16.62 -19.60 12.81
CA ASN A 283 16.22 -20.20 14.08
C ASN A 283 14.97 -21.09 13.90
N PRO A 284 15.09 -22.43 14.02
CA PRO A 284 13.95 -23.33 13.80
C PRO A 284 12.88 -23.22 14.91
N LYS A 285 13.20 -22.63 16.07
CA LYS A 285 12.25 -22.45 17.18
C LYS A 285 11.16 -21.41 16.89
N LEU A 286 11.30 -20.63 15.82
CA LEU A 286 10.30 -19.65 15.40
C LEU A 286 9.18 -20.25 14.59
N ALA A 287 9.46 -21.29 13.79
CA ALA A 287 8.45 -21.95 13.00
C ALA A 287 7.37 -22.55 13.92
N GLY A 288 6.10 -22.34 13.57
CA GLY A 288 4.95 -22.75 14.36
C GLY A 288 4.53 -21.76 15.46
N ARG A 289 5.39 -20.81 15.86
CA ARG A 289 5.05 -19.79 16.86
C ARG A 289 4.04 -18.78 16.30
N ILE A 290 3.36 -18.06 17.18
CA ILE A 290 2.37 -17.05 16.79
C ILE A 290 2.97 -15.67 16.98
N SER A 291 2.94 -14.84 15.93
CA SER A 291 3.44 -13.47 15.99
C SER A 291 2.54 -12.58 16.85
N CYS A 292 3.15 -11.73 17.68
CA CYS A 292 2.44 -10.69 18.43
C CYS A 292 2.49 -9.32 17.75
N ASP A 293 3.34 -9.16 16.73
CA ASP A 293 3.61 -7.87 16.11
C ASP A 293 3.31 -7.90 14.61
N GLN A 294 3.06 -6.72 14.06
CA GLN A 294 2.99 -6.54 12.63
C GLN A 294 4.41 -6.44 12.07
N ILE A 295 4.78 -7.35 11.17
CA ILE A 295 6.12 -7.35 10.54
C ILE A 295 6.00 -6.88 9.10
N VAL A 296 6.65 -5.76 8.80
CA VAL A 296 6.50 -5.06 7.50
C VAL A 296 7.88 -4.72 6.93
N PRO A 297 8.30 -5.37 5.83
CA PRO A 297 9.49 -4.98 5.07
C PRO A 297 9.20 -3.76 4.18
N TYR A 298 10.13 -2.80 4.16
CA TYR A 298 10.06 -1.61 3.30
C TYR A 298 11.29 -1.51 2.38
N PRO A 299 11.12 -1.59 1.04
CA PRO A 299 9.88 -1.89 0.29
C PRO A 299 9.47 -3.38 0.35
N PRO A 300 8.21 -3.75 0.02
CA PRO A 300 7.14 -2.90 -0.56
C PRO A 300 6.24 -2.19 0.45
N GLY A 301 6.42 -2.39 1.75
CA GLY A 301 5.55 -1.82 2.79
C GLY A 301 4.24 -2.58 2.99
N ILE A 302 4.22 -3.87 2.64
CA ILE A 302 3.09 -4.78 2.85
C ILE A 302 3.43 -5.72 4.01
N PRO A 303 2.54 -5.91 4.99
CA PRO A 303 2.82 -6.81 6.11
C PRO A 303 2.99 -8.24 5.63
N VAL A 304 4.08 -8.89 6.06
CA VAL A 304 4.28 -10.34 5.87
C VAL A 304 3.73 -11.15 7.05
N LEU A 305 3.60 -10.49 8.21
CA LEU A 305 2.88 -11.00 9.37
C LEU A 305 2.04 -9.88 9.98
N VAL A 306 0.85 -10.24 10.45
CA VAL A 306 0.06 -9.47 11.41
C VAL A 306 -0.03 -10.25 12.73
N PRO A 307 -0.29 -9.57 13.86
CA PRO A 307 -0.49 -10.26 15.13
C PRO A 307 -1.53 -11.38 15.02
N GLY A 308 -1.27 -12.51 15.67
CA GLY A 308 -2.13 -13.68 15.67
C GLY A 308 -1.87 -14.66 14.52
N GLN A 309 -1.02 -14.33 13.55
CA GLN A 309 -0.62 -15.26 12.51
C GLN A 309 0.46 -16.23 12.95
N ARG A 310 0.36 -17.47 12.45
CA ARG A 310 1.39 -18.49 12.62
C ARG A 310 2.60 -18.18 11.73
N ILE A 311 3.79 -18.22 12.32
CA ILE A 311 5.06 -18.09 11.64
C ILE A 311 5.40 -19.43 10.98
N THR A 312 5.71 -19.44 9.70
CA THR A 312 6.15 -20.63 8.95
C THR A 312 7.63 -20.53 8.60
N ASP A 313 8.25 -21.66 8.25
CA ASP A 313 9.66 -21.69 7.82
C ASP A 313 9.94 -20.70 6.68
N ASN A 314 9.04 -20.64 5.69
CA ASN A 314 9.13 -19.70 4.57
C ASN A 314 9.21 -18.24 5.03
N ILE A 315 8.48 -17.86 6.09
CA ILE A 315 8.54 -16.51 6.63
C ILE A 315 9.87 -16.27 7.34
N VAL A 316 10.34 -17.21 8.17
CA VAL A 316 11.62 -17.02 8.88
C VAL A 316 12.77 -16.91 7.88
N GLU A 317 12.80 -17.78 6.87
CA GLU A 317 13.77 -17.70 5.77
C GLU A 317 13.70 -16.37 5.02
N TYR A 318 12.49 -15.91 4.71
CA TYR A 318 12.26 -14.63 4.05
C TYR A 318 12.83 -13.47 4.88
N LEU A 319 12.52 -13.40 6.17
CA LEU A 319 13.00 -12.35 7.08
C LEU A 319 14.53 -12.39 7.22
N VAL A 320 15.13 -13.57 7.37
CA VAL A 320 16.58 -13.74 7.47
C VAL A 320 17.28 -13.34 6.17
N ARG A 321 16.73 -13.70 5.00
CA ARG A 321 17.25 -13.23 3.70
C ARG A 321 17.20 -11.72 3.61
N TYR A 322 16.11 -11.10 4.04
CA TYR A 322 15.96 -9.65 4.09
C TYR A 322 17.01 -8.97 4.98
N LEU A 323 17.28 -9.52 6.17
CA LEU A 323 18.33 -9.01 7.07
C LEU A 323 19.75 -9.11 6.50
N ARG A 324 19.99 -10.10 5.64
CA ARG A 324 21.31 -10.34 5.01
C ARG A 324 21.54 -9.48 3.75
N VAL A 325 20.52 -8.78 3.24
CA VAL A 325 20.70 -7.85 2.11
C VAL A 325 21.55 -6.66 2.56
N GLN A 326 22.60 -6.34 1.80
CA GLN A 326 23.56 -5.28 2.16
C GLN A 326 22.96 -3.85 2.19
N ASN A 327 21.79 -3.65 1.57
CA ASN A 327 21.09 -2.38 1.62
C ASN A 327 20.28 -2.30 2.91
N LYS A 328 20.24 -1.13 3.55
CA LYS A 328 19.43 -0.88 4.75
C LYS A 328 17.95 -1.00 4.40
N VAL A 329 17.43 -2.22 4.47
CA VAL A 329 15.99 -2.48 4.40
C VAL A 329 15.41 -2.21 5.77
N GLU A 330 14.41 -1.34 5.85
CA GLU A 330 13.67 -1.12 7.08
C GLU A 330 12.68 -2.28 7.28
N LEU A 331 12.77 -2.93 8.43
CA LEU A 331 11.91 -4.04 8.80
C LEU A 331 11.19 -3.68 10.10
N HIS A 332 9.99 -3.14 9.95
CA HIS A 332 9.15 -2.79 11.10
C HIS A 332 8.68 -4.08 11.80
N GLY A 333 8.59 -4.04 13.14
CA GLY A 333 8.17 -5.18 13.97
C GLY A 333 9.30 -6.12 14.39
N VAL A 334 10.52 -5.97 13.85
CA VAL A 334 11.71 -6.68 14.36
C VAL A 334 12.40 -5.82 15.41
N VAL A 335 12.62 -6.41 16.58
CA VAL A 335 13.22 -5.77 17.76
C VAL A 335 14.67 -6.24 17.88
N TYR A 336 15.58 -5.34 18.22
CA TYR A 336 16.99 -5.68 18.40
C TYR A 336 17.33 -5.79 19.89
N GLN A 337 17.65 -6.99 20.37
CA GLN A 337 18.23 -7.21 21.70
C GLN A 337 19.75 -7.12 21.59
N GLY A 338 20.30 -5.90 21.75
CA GLY A 338 21.68 -5.61 21.38
C GLY A 338 21.81 -5.64 19.85
N TYR A 339 22.56 -6.60 19.32
CA TYR A 339 22.72 -6.81 17.86
C TYR A 339 21.87 -7.97 17.32
N VAL A 340 21.13 -8.67 18.19
CA VAL A 340 20.35 -9.85 17.80
C VAL A 340 18.96 -9.41 17.32
N PRO A 341 18.62 -9.63 16.04
CA PRO A 341 17.28 -9.33 15.54
C PRO A 341 16.30 -10.41 16.01
N SER A 342 15.26 -10.00 16.71
CA SER A 342 14.25 -10.86 17.34
C SER A 342 12.85 -10.43 16.95
N VAL A 343 11.92 -11.39 16.97
CA VAL A 343 10.49 -11.14 16.80
C VAL A 343 9.74 -11.47 18.08
N ARG A 344 8.69 -10.71 18.37
CA ARG A 344 7.81 -10.96 19.51
C ARG A 344 6.76 -12.01 19.14
N VAL A 345 6.69 -13.06 19.94
CA VAL A 345 5.76 -14.17 19.75
C VAL A 345 5.01 -14.49 21.05
N LEU A 346 3.85 -15.14 20.95
CA LEU A 346 3.12 -15.60 22.13
C LEU A 346 3.96 -16.59 22.92
N SER A 347 4.06 -16.40 24.25
CA SER A 347 4.57 -17.45 25.13
C SER A 347 3.60 -18.64 25.19
N ALA A 348 4.09 -19.82 25.61
CA ALA A 348 3.26 -21.02 25.70
C ALA A 348 2.05 -20.83 26.64
N ASP A 349 2.24 -20.12 27.76
CA ASP A 349 1.16 -19.83 28.71
C ASP A 349 0.11 -18.87 28.12
N GLU A 350 0.54 -17.85 27.37
CA GLU A 350 -0.38 -16.92 26.70
C GLU A 350 -1.16 -17.61 25.58
N GLU A 351 -0.53 -18.52 24.83
CA GLU A 351 -1.22 -19.31 23.81
C GLU A 351 -2.31 -20.17 24.44
N HIS A 352 -2.03 -20.86 25.56
CA HIS A 352 -3.05 -21.60 26.30
C HIS A 352 -4.19 -20.71 26.81
N GLN A 353 -3.88 -19.52 27.33
CA GLN A 353 -4.88 -18.56 27.79
C GLN A 353 -5.77 -18.07 26.65
N LEU A 354 -5.20 -17.78 25.47
CA LEU A 354 -5.96 -17.34 24.31
C LEU A 354 -6.83 -18.47 23.74
N ILE A 355 -6.37 -19.73 23.75
CA ILE A 355 -7.20 -20.88 23.38
C ILE A 355 -8.43 -20.96 24.29
N ALA A 356 -8.24 -20.83 25.61
CA ALA A 356 -9.34 -20.83 26.57
C ALA A 356 -10.29 -19.63 26.35
N LEU A 357 -9.75 -18.45 26.08
CA LEU A 357 -10.53 -17.25 25.77
C LEU A 357 -11.39 -17.46 24.52
N VAL A 358 -10.81 -17.97 23.44
CA VAL A 358 -11.54 -18.24 22.19
C VAL A 358 -12.64 -19.27 22.41
N ALA A 359 -12.37 -20.34 23.15
CA ALA A 359 -13.37 -21.36 23.48
C ALA A 359 -14.54 -20.83 24.32
N SER A 360 -14.29 -19.81 25.14
CA SER A 360 -15.32 -19.18 25.99
C SER A 360 -16.20 -18.15 25.26
N ARG A 361 -15.81 -17.71 24.05
CA ARG A 361 -16.57 -16.69 23.32
C ARG A 361 -17.92 -17.26 22.88
N PRO A 362 -19.04 -16.55 23.13
CA PRO A 362 -20.31 -16.96 22.55
C PRO A 362 -20.16 -16.96 21.03
N GLN A 363 -20.53 -18.08 20.39
CA GLN A 363 -20.65 -18.11 18.92
C GLN A 363 -21.52 -16.92 18.52
N ARG A 364 -20.98 -15.98 17.73
CA ARG A 364 -21.72 -14.80 17.29
C ARG A 364 -23.01 -15.28 16.63
N ARG A 365 -24.15 -15.08 17.30
CA ARG A 365 -25.47 -15.36 16.72
C ARG A 365 -25.61 -14.49 15.49
N ARG A 366 -25.94 -15.11 14.36
CA ARG A 366 -26.37 -14.42 13.14
C ARG A 366 -27.47 -13.43 13.54
N ALA A 367 -27.23 -12.14 13.34
CA ALA A 367 -28.33 -11.19 13.27
C ALA A 367 -29.16 -11.61 12.04
N ALA A 368 -30.39 -12.05 12.29
CA ALA A 368 -31.32 -12.54 11.28
C ALA A 368 -31.83 -11.39 10.40
#